data_AF-A0AAV5P030-F1
#
_entry.id   AF-A0AAV5P030-F1
#
_cell.length_a   1.000
_cell.length_b   1.000
_cell.length_c   1.000
_cell.angle_alpha   90.00
_cell.angle_beta   90.00
_cell.angle_gamma   90.00
#
_symmetry.space_group_name_H-M   'P 1'
#
loop_
_entity.id
_entity.type
_entity.pdbx_description
1 polymer ?
#
loop_
_entity_poly.entity_id
_entity_poly.type
_entity_poly.pdbx_seq_one_letter_code
_entity_poly.pdbx_strand_id
1 'polypeptide(L)'
;MLVSIPPVLNEPLSYQRTLGVCALIFTLDGSSDYSLGKLYEILSRATENEDVEITYSNEGRPQSFKVFACGEVLEHFEVNPSSDWSRLINPLRVHIDNDFYRALGNFFELMACSDLHHNYQAAEYISVCVIPPICNAYFHIFYDSNDFPFGVVSWARMSEKRHSAISNEFQQLEQADWCSGERLFVFDMIAPWGGVSQMCKYLLNEVFLLDSVALADRVKVGGNERKAAFRGSNFQKRKMLRKLEKLNSISELSLHQAQEIHSDLSDTLRKYELRLLLDRNDTQTRETYTLMATQSEQVMSRCSSLLTSHAQLPSKHQEQSIDMDLLLGLSRLAKDYSVDYVDYELEQVFLPFSYFEVIDMMNDAWTKILVGGDQPPSNSFDLSSLNKRVYVDPRALSDSIDRPFCKYMGRKQPIYVYSPYNASVPTALTLAHEYSHAIHFEMNSLESEGLIEDRPIIKEFLALTGELLLTQYLIDNNYVKGVRGDSIVESCSKYLSDYKEQLAQYSDSSKVSYSTNYPLALYLANVFLSDKVTNEQRRVFASSLLKEGKNYDFNQFVNFFLNIERESKRAHQLESECVV
;
A
#
# COMPACT_ATOMS: atom_id res chain seq x y z
N MET A 1 7.56 2.01 4.75
CA MET A 1 8.65 1.72 3.79
C MET A 1 9.32 0.41 4.21
N LEU A 2 9.60 -0.55 3.31
CA LEU A 2 10.28 -1.79 3.70
C LEU A 2 11.76 -1.75 3.29
N VAL A 3 12.69 -2.20 4.15
CA VAL A 3 14.13 -2.30 3.87
C VAL A 3 14.62 -3.75 4.00
N SER A 4 15.73 -4.12 3.35
CA SER A 4 16.48 -5.33 3.79
C SER A 4 16.81 -5.20 5.27
N ILE A 5 17.17 -6.31 5.96
CA ILE A 5 17.54 -6.30 7.39
C ILE A 5 18.22 -4.97 7.76
N PRO A 6 17.56 -4.12 8.57
CA PRO A 6 17.96 -2.73 8.70
C PRO A 6 19.35 -2.65 9.36
N PRO A 7 20.18 -1.66 9.01
CA PRO A 7 21.41 -1.44 9.75
C PRO A 7 21.10 -1.11 11.22
N VAL A 8 22.02 -1.48 12.10
CA VAL A 8 21.93 -1.14 13.52
C VAL A 8 22.41 0.31 13.69
N LEU A 9 21.45 1.25 13.75
CA LEU A 9 21.76 2.67 13.59
C LEU A 9 22.21 3.42 14.87
N ASN A 10 22.30 2.80 16.04
CA ASN A 10 22.68 3.50 17.28
C ASN A 10 23.36 2.58 18.30
N GLU A 11 24.57 2.93 18.73
CA GLU A 11 25.24 2.38 19.92
C GLU A 11 25.17 3.38 21.10
N PRO A 12 25.13 2.91 22.36
CA PRO A 12 25.04 1.49 22.77
C PRO A 12 23.65 0.92 22.53
N LEU A 13 23.57 -0.40 22.29
CA LEU A 13 22.30 -1.10 22.15
C LEU A 13 21.60 -1.25 23.49
N SER A 14 20.27 -1.12 23.48
CA SER A 14 19.47 -1.53 24.63
C SER A 14 19.50 -3.05 24.78
N TYR A 15 19.23 -3.55 25.99
CA TYR A 15 19.16 -4.99 26.29
C TYR A 15 18.33 -5.76 25.25
N GLN A 16 17.10 -5.30 24.95
CA GLN A 16 16.23 -5.93 23.96
C GLN A 16 16.82 -5.90 22.54
N ARG A 17 17.51 -4.83 22.14
CA ARG A 17 18.14 -4.77 20.81
C ARG A 17 19.34 -5.72 20.74
N THR A 18 20.16 -5.81 21.78
CA THR A 18 21.27 -6.77 21.85
C THR A 18 20.76 -8.20 21.72
N LEU A 19 19.73 -8.57 22.49
CA LEU A 19 19.07 -9.87 22.37
C LEU A 19 18.57 -10.14 20.94
N GLY A 20 17.90 -9.17 20.32
CA GLY A 20 17.39 -9.31 18.97
C GLY A 20 18.48 -9.48 17.91
N VAL A 21 19.58 -8.72 18.02
CA VAL A 21 20.73 -8.85 17.10
C VAL A 21 21.39 -10.22 17.24
N CYS A 22 21.66 -10.66 18.48
CA CYS A 22 22.25 -11.98 18.73
C CYS A 22 21.33 -13.12 18.28
N ALA A 23 20.02 -13.03 18.55
CA ALA A 23 19.04 -14.01 18.09
C ALA A 23 19.01 -14.11 16.57
N LEU A 24 19.06 -12.98 15.84
CA LEU A 24 19.13 -12.98 14.39
C LEU A 24 20.41 -13.68 13.89
N ILE A 25 21.58 -13.30 14.40
CA ILE A 25 22.85 -13.89 13.98
C ILE A 25 22.85 -15.39 14.24
N PHE A 26 22.39 -15.81 15.43
CA PHE A 26 22.27 -17.23 15.80
C PHE A 26 21.38 -18.00 14.80
N THR A 27 20.22 -17.44 14.44
CA THR A 27 19.33 -18.03 13.44
C THR A 27 20.00 -18.14 12.07
N LEU A 28 20.75 -17.12 11.64
CA LEU A 28 21.42 -17.08 10.33
C LEU A 28 22.68 -17.95 10.26
N ASP A 29 23.34 -18.18 11.38
CA ASP A 29 24.48 -19.10 11.51
C ASP A 29 24.04 -20.54 11.22
N GLY A 30 22.94 -20.97 11.85
CA GLY A 30 22.27 -22.25 11.59
C GLY A 30 23.04 -23.50 12.04
N SER A 31 24.11 -23.37 12.82
CA SER A 31 24.97 -24.50 13.21
C SER A 31 24.65 -25.17 14.56
N SER A 32 23.72 -24.62 15.34
CA SER A 32 23.46 -25.03 16.73
C SER A 32 22.00 -25.44 17.01
N ASP A 33 21.84 -26.47 17.84
CA ASP A 33 20.56 -27.07 18.26
C ASP A 33 20.03 -26.50 19.59
N TYR A 34 20.33 -25.23 19.89
CA TYR A 34 19.87 -24.63 21.14
C TYR A 34 18.35 -24.47 21.16
N SER A 35 17.75 -24.82 22.30
CA SER A 35 16.39 -24.37 22.58
C SER A 35 16.35 -22.87 22.87
N LEU A 36 15.18 -22.26 22.69
CA LEU A 36 14.96 -20.84 23.00
C LEU A 36 15.37 -20.49 24.44
N GLY A 37 14.99 -21.33 25.42
CA GLY A 37 15.35 -21.12 26.81
C GLY A 37 16.86 -21.22 27.07
N LYS A 38 17.55 -22.15 26.41
CA LYS A 38 19.01 -22.31 26.61
C LYS A 38 19.79 -21.14 26.00
N LEU A 39 19.44 -20.75 24.79
CA LEU A 39 20.03 -19.58 24.14
C LEU A 39 19.79 -18.32 24.98
N TYR A 40 18.57 -18.15 25.51
CA TYR A 40 18.23 -16.99 26.32
C TYR A 40 19.02 -16.94 27.64
N GLU A 41 19.22 -18.07 28.31
CA GLU A 41 20.04 -18.13 29.53
C GLU A 41 21.47 -17.61 29.28
N ILE A 42 22.06 -17.95 28.14
CA ILE A 42 23.40 -17.51 27.75
C ILE A 42 23.38 -16.01 27.42
N LEU A 43 22.47 -15.59 26.54
CA LEU A 43 22.46 -14.22 26.02
C LEU A 43 21.99 -13.19 27.05
N SER A 44 21.00 -13.50 27.88
CA SER A 44 20.49 -12.57 28.91
C SER A 44 21.59 -12.19 29.89
N ARG A 45 22.27 -13.19 30.50
CA ARG A 45 23.39 -12.97 31.42
C ARG A 45 24.54 -12.20 30.77
N ALA A 46 24.92 -12.60 29.55
CA ALA A 46 26.00 -11.94 28.84
C ALA A 46 25.64 -10.47 28.52
N THR A 47 24.40 -10.22 28.11
CA THR A 47 23.93 -8.85 27.81
C THR A 47 23.87 -7.99 29.07
N GLU A 48 23.38 -8.52 30.20
CA GLU A 48 23.32 -7.82 31.49
C GLU A 48 24.70 -7.41 32.01
N ASN A 49 25.72 -8.22 31.74
CA ASN A 49 27.10 -7.97 32.17
C ASN A 49 27.94 -7.20 31.13
N GLU A 50 27.36 -6.82 29.99
CA GLU A 50 28.10 -6.23 28.85
C GLU A 50 29.21 -7.17 28.29
N ASP A 51 29.05 -8.48 28.45
CA ASP A 51 29.97 -9.54 28.00
C ASP A 51 29.66 -10.02 26.56
N VAL A 52 29.07 -9.17 25.72
CA VAL A 52 28.74 -9.47 24.32
C VAL A 52 29.45 -8.50 23.39
N GLU A 53 30.24 -9.02 22.45
CA GLU A 53 30.84 -8.24 21.37
C GLU A 53 30.13 -8.58 20.06
N ILE A 54 29.56 -7.58 19.39
CA ILE A 54 28.90 -7.74 18.08
C ILE A 54 29.78 -7.07 17.02
N THR A 55 29.95 -7.74 15.89
CA THR A 55 30.62 -7.16 14.72
C THR A 55 29.60 -6.77 13.65
N TYR A 56 29.91 -5.70 12.91
CA TYR A 56 29.05 -5.17 11.86
C TYR A 56 29.82 -5.04 10.54
N SER A 57 29.09 -5.10 9.43
CA SER A 57 29.61 -4.73 8.12
C SER A 57 29.80 -3.20 8.03
N ASN A 58 30.46 -2.75 6.96
CA ASN A 58 30.60 -1.30 6.67
C ASN A 58 29.24 -0.58 6.51
N GLU A 59 28.18 -1.32 6.19
CA GLU A 59 26.82 -0.78 6.09
C GLU A 59 26.09 -0.78 7.43
N GLY A 60 26.73 -1.23 8.53
CA GLY A 60 26.11 -1.35 9.85
C GLY A 60 25.22 -2.59 10.02
N ARG A 61 25.34 -3.60 9.16
CA ARG A 61 24.58 -4.86 9.28
C ARG A 61 25.32 -5.84 10.20
N PRO A 62 24.65 -6.51 11.16
CA PRO A 62 25.31 -7.48 12.04
C PRO A 62 25.94 -8.63 11.24
N GLN A 63 27.13 -9.07 11.65
CA GLN A 63 27.90 -10.13 10.97
C GLN A 63 28.22 -11.29 11.91
N SER A 64 28.67 -11.02 13.13
CA SER A 64 28.94 -12.04 14.13
C SER A 64 28.74 -11.51 15.54
N PHE A 65 28.64 -12.40 16.53
CA PHE A 65 28.78 -12.03 17.93
C PHE A 65 29.57 -13.05 18.73
N LYS A 66 30.23 -12.58 19.78
CA LYS A 66 30.95 -13.38 20.76
C LYS A 66 30.37 -13.13 22.14
N VAL A 67 30.22 -14.21 22.91
CA VAL A 67 29.88 -14.15 24.33
C VAL A 67 31.14 -14.44 25.13
N PHE A 68 31.43 -13.62 26.13
CA PHE A 68 32.60 -13.78 26.98
C PHE A 68 32.23 -14.30 28.36
N ALA A 69 33.15 -15.04 28.97
CA ALA A 69 33.10 -15.40 30.38
C ALA A 69 34.52 -15.37 30.94
N CYS A 70 34.76 -14.57 31.99
CA CYS A 70 36.09 -14.40 32.60
C CYS A 70 37.20 -14.00 31.60
N GLY A 71 36.85 -13.23 30.56
CA GLY A 71 37.79 -12.77 29.53
C GLY A 71 38.09 -13.77 28.41
N GLU A 72 37.49 -14.97 28.43
CA GLU A 72 37.59 -15.96 27.36
C GLU A 72 36.30 -15.98 26.53
N VAL A 73 36.42 -16.30 25.23
CA VAL A 73 35.26 -16.47 24.35
C VAL A 73 34.58 -17.79 24.71
N LEU A 74 33.36 -17.71 25.22
CA LEU A 74 32.53 -18.86 25.55
C LEU A 74 31.81 -19.39 24.31
N GLU A 75 31.17 -18.51 23.55
CA GLU A 75 30.42 -18.84 22.33
C GLU A 75 30.74 -17.82 21.23
N HIS A 76 30.70 -18.28 19.97
CA HIS A 76 30.87 -17.44 18.80
C HIS A 76 29.96 -17.92 17.67
N PHE A 77 29.20 -16.99 17.09
CA PHE A 77 28.30 -17.26 15.97
C PHE A 77 28.50 -16.23 14.87
N GLU A 78 28.39 -16.65 13.62
CA GLU A 78 28.60 -15.80 12.45
C GLU A 78 27.51 -16.04 11.40
N VAL A 79 27.06 -14.97 10.75
CA VAL A 79 26.09 -15.07 9.66
C VAL A 79 26.66 -15.97 8.56
N ASN A 80 25.99 -17.09 8.30
CA ASN A 80 26.35 -18.01 7.22
C ASN A 80 25.42 -17.79 6.02
N PRO A 81 25.84 -17.10 4.94
CA PRO A 81 24.97 -16.83 3.78
C PRO A 81 24.48 -18.08 3.07
N SER A 82 25.13 -19.23 3.30
CA SER A 82 24.77 -20.51 2.71
C SER A 82 23.80 -21.32 3.56
N SER A 83 23.48 -20.89 4.79
CA SER A 83 22.48 -21.55 5.62
C SER A 83 21.09 -21.45 5.00
N ASP A 84 20.24 -22.46 5.24
CA ASP A 84 18.87 -22.46 4.73
C ASP A 84 18.07 -21.27 5.28
N TRP A 85 18.34 -20.87 6.52
CA TRP A 85 17.72 -19.70 7.15
C TRP A 85 18.16 -18.39 6.52
N SER A 86 19.44 -18.23 6.16
CA SER A 86 19.91 -17.06 5.42
C SER A 86 19.22 -16.92 4.07
N ARG A 87 19.04 -18.03 3.34
CA ARG A 87 18.30 -18.01 2.06
C ARG A 87 16.83 -17.64 2.24
N LEU A 88 16.20 -18.06 3.34
CA LEU A 88 14.80 -17.75 3.65
C LEU A 88 14.61 -16.29 4.09
N ILE A 89 15.55 -15.75 4.87
CA ILE A 89 15.43 -14.43 5.51
C ILE A 89 15.96 -13.30 4.63
N ASN A 90 17.01 -13.50 3.84
CA ASN A 90 17.59 -12.44 2.99
C ASN A 90 16.60 -11.77 2.02
N PRO A 91 15.62 -12.48 1.44
CA PRO A 91 14.58 -11.85 0.62
C PRO A 91 13.58 -11.02 1.42
N LEU A 92 13.48 -11.22 2.73
CA LEU A 92 12.52 -10.50 3.57
C LEU A 92 12.85 -9.02 3.64
N ARG A 93 11.80 -8.25 3.82
CA ARG A 93 11.87 -6.81 4.00
C ARG A 93 11.14 -6.43 5.28
N VAL A 94 11.63 -5.41 5.95
CA VAL A 94 11.20 -4.98 7.28
C VAL A 94 10.61 -3.59 7.19
N HIS A 95 9.46 -3.38 7.82
CA HIS A 95 8.84 -2.05 7.91
C HIS A 95 9.73 -1.07 8.68
N ILE A 96 10.05 0.07 8.08
CA ILE A 96 11.01 1.07 8.59
C ILE A 96 10.59 1.65 9.95
N ASP A 97 9.28 1.71 10.19
CA ASP A 97 8.72 2.22 11.44
C ASP A 97 8.82 1.18 12.58
N ASN A 98 9.15 -0.08 12.25
CA ASN A 98 9.34 -1.13 13.23
C ASN A 98 10.81 -1.20 13.62
N ASP A 99 11.09 -1.06 14.91
CA ASP A 99 12.38 -1.43 15.48
C ASP A 99 12.53 -2.96 15.46
N PHE A 100 13.00 -3.48 14.33
CA PHE A 100 13.12 -4.92 14.06
C PHE A 100 13.86 -5.67 15.17
N TYR A 101 15.01 -5.15 15.59
CA TYR A 101 15.84 -5.80 16.59
C TYR A 101 15.19 -5.77 17.96
N ARG A 102 14.58 -4.64 18.36
CA ARG A 102 13.81 -4.61 19.61
C ARG A 102 12.62 -5.57 19.57
N ALA A 103 11.88 -5.61 18.46
CA ALA A 103 10.76 -6.54 18.31
C ALA A 103 11.22 -8.00 18.42
N LEU A 104 12.29 -8.37 17.72
CA LEU A 104 12.85 -9.72 17.76
C LEU A 104 13.34 -10.09 19.18
N GLY A 105 14.03 -9.19 19.87
CA GLY A 105 14.47 -9.40 21.25
C GLY A 105 13.29 -9.58 22.22
N ASN A 106 12.25 -8.78 22.09
CA ASN A 106 11.02 -8.92 22.88
C ASN A 106 10.33 -10.27 22.64
N PHE A 107 10.18 -10.70 21.38
CA PHE A 107 9.65 -12.02 21.06
C PHE A 107 10.50 -13.11 21.71
N PHE A 108 11.82 -13.00 21.55
CA PHE A 108 12.77 -13.98 22.06
C PHE A 108 12.68 -14.15 23.58
N GLU A 109 12.69 -13.05 24.33
CA GLU A 109 12.54 -13.04 25.79
C GLU A 109 11.20 -13.66 26.22
N LEU A 110 10.09 -13.19 25.65
CA LEU A 110 8.75 -13.67 26.00
C LEU A 110 8.56 -15.17 25.72
N MET A 111 9.11 -15.67 24.62
CA MET A 111 9.09 -17.10 24.28
C MET A 111 9.97 -17.91 25.23
N ALA A 112 11.19 -17.45 25.50
CA ALA A 112 12.13 -18.13 26.38
C ALA A 112 11.60 -18.23 27.83
N CYS A 113 10.79 -17.26 28.26
CA CYS A 113 10.12 -17.28 29.56
C CYS A 113 8.79 -18.05 29.58
N SER A 114 8.31 -18.57 28.44
CA SER A 114 7.06 -19.34 28.36
C SER A 114 7.30 -20.84 28.54
N ASP A 115 6.52 -21.49 29.41
CA ASP A 115 6.55 -22.94 29.68
C ASP A 115 6.45 -23.84 28.42
N LEU A 116 5.80 -23.38 27.35
CA LEU A 116 5.70 -24.13 26.10
C LEU A 116 6.90 -23.84 25.18
N HIS A 117 7.04 -22.57 24.79
CA HIS A 117 8.00 -22.13 23.78
C HIS A 117 9.47 -22.31 24.18
N HIS A 118 9.81 -22.26 25.47
CA HIS A 118 11.21 -22.31 25.91
C HIS A 118 11.97 -23.58 25.46
N ASN A 119 11.26 -24.65 25.10
CA ASN A 119 11.84 -25.91 24.62
C ASN A 119 11.94 -26.01 23.08
N TYR A 120 11.40 -25.06 22.33
CA TYR A 120 11.47 -25.08 20.87
C TYR A 120 12.88 -24.75 20.37
N GLN A 121 13.23 -25.33 19.23
CA GLN A 121 14.52 -25.10 18.55
C GLN A 121 14.59 -23.63 18.10
N ALA A 122 15.61 -22.92 18.58
CA ALA A 122 15.66 -21.47 18.46
C ALA A 122 15.77 -21.00 17.01
N ALA A 123 16.69 -21.58 16.23
CA ALA A 123 16.90 -21.16 14.84
C ALA A 123 15.66 -21.38 13.97
N GLU A 124 15.07 -22.57 14.03
CA GLU A 124 13.86 -22.95 13.27
C GLU A 124 12.64 -22.12 13.69
N TYR A 125 12.39 -21.99 14.99
CA TYR A 125 11.18 -21.30 15.46
C TYR A 125 11.27 -19.79 15.18
N ILE A 126 12.43 -19.16 15.38
CA ILE A 126 12.60 -17.73 15.08
C ILE A 126 12.43 -17.48 13.57
N SER A 127 13.00 -18.32 12.72
CA SER A 127 12.96 -18.13 11.26
C SER A 127 11.57 -18.30 10.67
N VAL A 128 10.79 -19.27 11.16
CA VAL A 128 9.47 -19.61 10.62
C VAL A 128 8.32 -18.86 11.30
N CYS A 129 8.43 -18.61 12.61
CA CYS A 129 7.32 -18.13 13.43
C CYS A 129 7.43 -16.66 13.87
N VAL A 130 8.65 -16.11 13.95
CA VAL A 130 8.89 -14.78 14.54
C VAL A 130 9.28 -13.75 13.50
N ILE A 131 10.23 -14.06 12.63
CA ILE A 131 10.70 -13.12 11.61
C ILE A 131 9.58 -12.76 10.62
N PRO A 132 8.79 -13.71 10.06
CA PRO A 132 7.75 -13.38 9.10
C PRO A 132 6.70 -12.38 9.60
N PRO A 133 6.11 -12.50 10.82
CA PRO A 133 5.18 -11.49 11.30
C PRO A 133 5.84 -10.14 11.57
N ILE A 134 7.11 -10.10 12.02
CA ILE A 134 7.82 -8.82 12.21
C ILE A 134 8.03 -8.11 10.86
N CYS A 135 8.46 -8.84 9.84
CA CYS A 135 8.67 -8.33 8.49
C CYS A 135 7.37 -7.78 7.88
N ASN A 136 6.25 -8.46 8.08
CA ASN A 136 4.94 -8.05 7.59
C ASN A 136 4.18 -7.08 8.53
N ALA A 137 4.78 -6.68 9.65
CA ALA A 137 4.12 -5.89 10.71
C ALA A 137 2.81 -6.53 11.23
N TYR A 138 2.71 -7.86 11.20
CA TYR A 138 1.57 -8.62 11.69
C TYR A 138 1.80 -9.13 13.12
N PHE A 139 2.12 -8.20 14.00
CA PHE A 139 2.32 -8.47 15.42
C PHE A 139 1.97 -7.26 16.28
N HIS A 140 1.78 -7.50 17.57
CA HIS A 140 1.68 -6.43 18.56
C HIS A 140 2.35 -6.87 19.86
N ILE A 141 3.20 -6.00 20.41
CA ILE A 141 3.89 -6.21 21.69
C ILE A 141 3.23 -5.32 22.73
N PHE A 142 2.90 -5.91 23.86
CA PHE A 142 2.27 -5.24 24.99
C PHE A 142 3.31 -4.94 26.05
N TYR A 143 3.34 -3.68 26.49
CA TYR A 143 4.27 -3.19 27.50
C TYR A 143 3.53 -2.79 28.77
N ASP A 144 4.19 -2.97 29.90
CA ASP A 144 3.69 -2.49 31.19
C ASP A 144 4.00 -0.99 31.39
N SER A 145 3.71 -0.47 32.59
CA SER A 145 3.97 0.94 32.91
C SER A 145 5.46 1.33 32.95
N ASN A 146 6.37 0.35 32.96
CA ASN A 146 7.81 0.54 33.01
C ASN A 146 8.48 0.25 31.66
N ASP A 147 7.70 0.12 30.58
CA ASP A 147 8.18 -0.21 29.22
C ASP A 147 8.78 -1.63 29.10
N PHE A 148 8.46 -2.53 30.04
CA PHE A 148 8.83 -3.95 29.91
C PHE A 148 7.79 -4.70 29.09
N PRO A 149 8.20 -5.52 28.10
CA PRO A 149 7.27 -6.34 27.35
C PRO A 149 6.66 -7.38 28.30
N PHE A 150 5.34 -7.52 28.35
CA PHE A 150 4.68 -8.58 29.14
C PHE A 150 3.93 -9.60 28.28
N GLY A 151 3.70 -9.26 27.01
CA GLY A 151 3.05 -10.18 26.08
C GLY A 151 3.23 -9.76 24.63
N VAL A 152 3.05 -10.72 23.74
CA VAL A 152 3.12 -10.53 22.29
C VAL A 152 2.04 -11.37 21.62
N VAL A 153 1.52 -10.86 20.52
CA VAL A 153 0.66 -11.61 19.61
C VAL A 153 1.18 -11.45 18.19
N SER A 154 1.19 -12.52 17.42
CA SER A 154 1.46 -12.54 15.99
C SER A 154 0.28 -13.13 15.24
N TRP A 155 0.07 -12.69 14.01
CA TRP A 155 -0.96 -13.24 13.15
C TRP A 155 -0.50 -13.31 11.70
N ALA A 156 -1.20 -14.12 10.93
CA ALA A 156 -1.10 -14.20 9.50
C ALA A 156 -2.41 -13.73 8.87
N ARG A 157 -2.29 -13.20 7.65
CA ARG A 157 -3.41 -12.82 6.78
C ARG A 157 -3.40 -13.76 5.58
N MET A 158 -4.36 -14.68 5.57
CA MET A 158 -4.37 -15.84 4.68
C MET A 158 -5.44 -15.75 3.59
N SER A 159 -5.18 -16.44 2.47
CA SER A 159 -6.21 -16.70 1.49
C SER A 159 -7.35 -17.55 2.06
N GLU A 160 -8.54 -17.48 1.46
CA GLU A 160 -9.69 -18.34 1.71
C GLU A 160 -9.31 -19.81 1.68
N LYS A 161 -8.59 -20.21 0.62
CA LYS A 161 -8.18 -21.60 0.42
C LYS A 161 -7.32 -22.08 1.58
N ARG A 162 -6.33 -21.27 1.97
CA ARG A 162 -5.40 -21.62 3.05
C ARG A 162 -6.07 -21.60 4.42
N HIS A 163 -6.86 -20.57 4.69
CA HIS A 163 -7.65 -20.44 5.91
C HIS A 163 -8.63 -21.62 6.08
N SER A 164 -9.26 -22.08 4.99
CA SER A 164 -10.16 -23.24 5.02
C SER A 164 -9.41 -24.54 5.28
N ALA A 165 -8.22 -24.74 4.70
CA ALA A 165 -7.37 -25.90 4.97
C ALA A 165 -6.98 -25.98 6.45
N ILE A 166 -6.48 -24.87 7.00
CA ILE A 166 -6.06 -24.77 8.41
C ILE A 166 -7.25 -24.85 9.37
N SER A 167 -8.46 -24.47 8.96
CA SER A 167 -9.64 -24.67 9.82
C SER A 167 -9.96 -26.15 10.06
N ASN A 168 -9.57 -27.03 9.12
CA ASN A 168 -9.87 -28.47 9.17
C ASN A 168 -8.73 -29.28 9.79
N GLU A 169 -7.47 -28.86 9.58
CA GLU A 169 -6.27 -29.61 9.97
C GLU A 169 -5.22 -28.71 10.64
N PHE A 170 -4.38 -29.29 11.49
CA PHE A 170 -3.19 -28.61 12.00
C PHE A 170 -2.10 -28.67 10.94
N GLN A 171 -1.68 -27.50 10.45
CA GLN A 171 -0.70 -27.39 9.39
C GLN A 171 0.28 -26.28 9.73
N GLN A 172 1.57 -26.52 9.47
CA GLN A 172 2.60 -25.49 9.61
C GLN A 172 2.41 -24.42 8.53
N LEU A 173 2.75 -23.18 8.87
CA LEU A 173 2.73 -22.07 7.93
C LEU A 173 4.04 -22.00 7.16
N GLU A 174 3.93 -21.86 5.86
CA GLU A 174 5.04 -21.45 5.01
C GLU A 174 5.17 -19.92 5.01
N GLN A 175 6.34 -19.41 4.62
CA GLN A 175 6.57 -17.97 4.53
C GLN A 175 5.52 -17.23 3.68
N ALA A 176 5.10 -17.85 2.57
CA ALA A 176 4.08 -17.30 1.68
C ALA A 176 2.68 -17.25 2.32
N ASP A 177 2.40 -18.09 3.32
CA ASP A 177 1.08 -18.14 3.96
C ASP A 177 0.80 -16.91 4.81
N TRP A 178 1.83 -16.32 5.43
CA TRP A 178 1.73 -15.21 6.38
C TRP A 178 1.02 -13.98 5.82
N CYS A 179 1.11 -13.76 4.51
CA CYS A 179 0.49 -12.63 3.81
C CYS A 179 -0.29 -13.04 2.56
N SER A 180 -0.70 -14.31 2.45
CA SER A 180 -1.39 -14.86 1.26
C SER A 180 -2.81 -14.35 1.00
N GLY A 181 -3.40 -13.58 1.90
CA GLY A 181 -4.75 -13.03 1.74
C GLY A 181 -5.12 -12.09 2.86
N GLU A 182 -6.35 -12.18 3.32
CA GLU A 182 -6.95 -11.22 4.25
C GLU A 182 -7.53 -11.88 5.52
N ARG A 183 -7.80 -13.18 5.50
CA ARG A 183 -8.44 -13.89 6.62
C ARG A 183 -7.45 -14.12 7.76
N LEU A 184 -7.87 -13.83 8.99
CA LEU A 184 -6.98 -13.88 10.13
C LEU A 184 -6.72 -15.30 10.64
N PHE A 185 -5.45 -15.57 10.89
CA PHE A 185 -5.00 -16.67 11.73
C PHE A 185 -4.05 -16.13 12.79
N VAL A 186 -4.45 -16.14 14.06
CA VAL A 186 -3.55 -15.81 15.19
C VAL A 186 -2.62 -16.99 15.37
N PHE A 187 -1.33 -16.74 15.14
CA PHE A 187 -0.30 -17.76 15.19
C PHE A 187 0.18 -17.92 16.64
N ASP A 188 0.80 -16.88 17.21
CA ASP A 188 1.21 -16.88 18.62
C ASP A 188 0.46 -15.85 19.44
N MET A 189 0.18 -16.22 20.69
CA MET A 189 -0.26 -15.30 21.73
C MET A 189 0.44 -15.69 23.04
N ILE A 190 1.50 -14.96 23.35
CA ILE A 190 2.46 -15.29 24.41
C ILE A 190 2.35 -14.22 25.50
N ALA A 191 2.17 -14.66 26.74
CA ALA A 191 2.05 -13.78 27.89
C ALA A 191 2.52 -14.56 29.14
N PRO A 192 3.84 -14.78 29.28
CA PRO A 192 4.38 -15.73 30.26
C PRO A 192 4.05 -15.33 31.70
N TRP A 193 3.83 -14.04 31.94
CA TRP A 193 3.47 -13.50 33.26
C TRP A 193 1.97 -13.15 33.40
N GLY A 194 1.13 -13.61 32.46
CA GLY A 194 -0.31 -13.31 32.43
C GLY A 194 -0.65 -12.04 31.63
N GLY A 195 -1.88 -11.54 31.74
CA GLY A 195 -2.36 -10.36 30.99
C GLY A 195 -3.12 -10.66 29.69
N VAL A 196 -3.31 -11.94 29.34
CA VAL A 196 -4.03 -12.38 28.13
C VAL A 196 -5.41 -11.72 27.97
N SER A 197 -6.16 -11.52 29.06
CA SER A 197 -7.48 -10.87 28.99
C SER A 197 -7.42 -9.43 28.47
N GLN A 198 -6.42 -8.67 28.92
CA GLN A 198 -6.17 -7.30 28.45
C GLN A 198 -5.78 -7.30 26.97
N MET A 199 -4.90 -8.22 26.58
CA MET A 199 -4.48 -8.39 25.18
C MET A 199 -5.67 -8.72 24.28
N CYS A 200 -6.49 -9.71 24.64
CA CYS A 200 -7.70 -10.08 23.89
C CYS A 200 -8.65 -8.87 23.71
N LYS A 201 -8.86 -8.10 24.78
CA LYS A 201 -9.73 -6.91 24.71
C LYS A 201 -9.16 -5.85 23.76
N TYR A 202 -7.85 -5.63 23.78
CA TYR A 202 -7.20 -4.71 22.86
C TYR A 202 -7.33 -5.19 21.40
N LEU A 203 -6.99 -6.46 21.14
CA LEU A 203 -7.05 -7.03 19.80
C LEU A 203 -8.43 -6.94 19.17
N LEU A 204 -9.48 -7.27 19.92
CA LEU A 204 -10.85 -7.23 19.41
C LEU A 204 -11.39 -5.81 19.17
N ASN A 205 -10.82 -4.79 19.81
CA ASN A 205 -11.30 -3.41 19.71
C ASN A 205 -10.48 -2.56 18.76
N GLU A 206 -9.17 -2.81 18.67
CA GLU A 206 -8.22 -1.95 17.96
C GLU A 206 -7.61 -2.63 16.72
N VAL A 207 -7.21 -3.91 16.81
CA VAL A 207 -6.42 -4.56 15.75
C VAL A 207 -7.31 -5.34 14.77
N PHE A 208 -8.25 -6.14 15.28
CA PHE A 208 -9.12 -7.03 14.52
C PHE A 208 -10.54 -6.47 14.38
N LEU A 209 -10.68 -5.13 14.34
CA LEU A 209 -11.97 -4.44 14.48
C LEU A 209 -12.97 -4.78 13.35
N LEU A 210 -12.46 -5.08 12.15
CA LEU A 210 -13.23 -5.44 10.96
C LEU A 210 -13.40 -6.95 10.81
N ASP A 211 -12.61 -7.74 11.53
CA ASP A 211 -12.56 -9.17 11.37
C ASP A 211 -13.68 -9.85 12.15
N SER A 212 -14.44 -10.70 11.46
CA SER A 212 -15.51 -11.47 12.05
C SER A 212 -15.00 -12.60 12.93
N VAL A 213 -13.92 -13.25 12.47
CA VAL A 213 -13.29 -14.38 13.12
C VAL A 213 -11.79 -14.34 12.84
N ALA A 214 -11.00 -14.65 13.86
CA ALA A 214 -9.63 -15.06 13.71
C ALA A 214 -9.50 -16.49 14.25
N LEU A 215 -9.00 -17.40 13.42
CA LEU A 215 -8.71 -18.77 13.85
C LEU A 215 -7.36 -18.81 14.59
N ALA A 216 -7.17 -19.82 15.44
CA ALA A 216 -5.90 -20.06 16.11
C ALA A 216 -5.79 -21.52 16.50
N ASP A 217 -4.56 -22.00 16.62
CA ASP A 217 -4.27 -23.30 17.16
C ASP A 217 -3.84 -23.16 18.62
N ARG A 218 -4.56 -23.85 19.51
CA ARG A 218 -4.29 -23.82 20.94
C ARG A 218 -3.61 -25.12 21.34
N VAL A 219 -2.34 -24.99 21.73
CA VAL A 219 -1.54 -26.06 22.31
C VAL A 219 -1.46 -25.85 23.83
N LYS A 220 -1.55 -26.94 24.60
CA LYS A 220 -1.27 -26.94 26.03
C LYS A 220 -0.09 -27.86 26.29
N VAL A 221 0.76 -27.52 27.26
CA VAL A 221 1.83 -28.40 27.72
C VAL A 221 1.23 -29.75 28.12
N GLY A 222 1.67 -30.83 27.45
CA GLY A 222 1.17 -32.20 27.66
C GLY A 222 -0.28 -32.47 27.22
N GLY A 223 -0.93 -31.55 26.48
CA GLY A 223 -2.30 -31.69 26.01
C GLY A 223 -2.41 -31.78 24.49
N ASN A 224 -3.59 -32.21 24.01
CA ASN A 224 -3.87 -32.24 22.57
C ASN A 224 -4.11 -30.83 22.01
N GLU A 225 -3.72 -30.65 20.76
CA GLU A 225 -3.99 -29.45 19.97
C GLU A 225 -5.50 -29.25 19.77
N ARG A 226 -5.97 -28.00 19.83
CA ARG A 226 -7.38 -27.66 19.61
C ARG A 226 -7.50 -26.41 18.77
N LYS A 227 -8.47 -26.38 17.86
CA LYS A 227 -8.86 -25.16 17.15
C LYS A 227 -9.54 -24.19 18.12
N ALA A 228 -9.11 -22.95 18.10
CA ALA A 228 -9.72 -21.82 18.77
C ALA A 228 -10.19 -20.80 17.73
N ALA A 229 -11.23 -20.05 18.08
CA ALA A 229 -11.75 -18.98 17.25
C ALA A 229 -12.00 -17.74 18.10
N PHE A 230 -11.26 -16.68 17.80
CA PHE A 230 -11.53 -15.34 18.32
C PHE A 230 -12.62 -14.73 17.45
N ARG A 231 -13.85 -14.69 17.97
CA ARG A 231 -14.94 -14.04 17.25
C ARG A 231 -14.96 -12.57 17.61
N GLY A 232 -14.70 -11.72 16.62
CA GLY A 232 -14.93 -10.29 16.70
C GLY A 232 -16.36 -10.08 17.19
N SER A 233 -16.56 -9.21 18.19
CA SER A 233 -17.89 -9.08 18.80
C SER A 233 -18.90 -8.34 17.89
N ASN A 234 -18.62 -8.20 16.60
CA ASN A 234 -19.28 -7.22 15.72
C ASN A 234 -19.29 -5.83 16.38
N PHE A 235 -18.24 -5.49 17.14
CA PHE A 235 -18.22 -4.29 17.99
C PHE A 235 -18.47 -3.05 17.16
N GLN A 236 -17.77 -2.93 16.03
CA GLN A 236 -17.81 -1.75 15.17
C GLN A 236 -19.12 -1.66 14.41
N LYS A 237 -19.60 -2.78 13.85
CA LYS A 237 -20.98 -2.88 13.34
C LYS A 237 -21.99 -2.41 14.37
N ARG A 238 -22.00 -2.93 15.61
CA ARG A 238 -22.96 -2.52 16.66
C ARG A 238 -22.80 -1.06 17.07
N LYS A 239 -21.57 -0.57 17.18
CA LYS A 239 -21.25 0.83 17.50
C LYS A 239 -21.78 1.77 16.42
N MET A 240 -21.54 1.44 15.15
CA MET A 240 -22.04 2.14 13.96
C MET A 240 -23.56 2.17 13.92
N LEU A 241 -24.23 1.01 14.02
CA LEU A 241 -25.69 0.91 13.96
C LEU A 241 -26.34 1.75 15.08
N ARG A 242 -25.82 1.66 16.32
CA ARG A 242 -26.30 2.51 17.43
C ARG A 242 -26.05 4.01 17.20
N LYS A 243 -24.93 4.36 16.54
CA LYS A 243 -24.65 5.74 16.16
C LYS A 243 -25.66 6.22 15.11
N LEU A 244 -25.91 5.44 14.06
CA LEU A 244 -26.90 5.74 13.02
C LEU A 244 -28.32 5.89 13.56
N GLU A 245 -28.76 5.00 14.46
CA GLU A 245 -30.05 5.11 15.15
C GLU A 245 -30.20 6.44 15.89
N LYS A 246 -29.17 6.86 16.62
CA LYS A 246 -29.15 8.17 17.31
C LYS A 246 -29.13 9.34 16.34
N LEU A 247 -28.40 9.24 15.22
CA LEU A 247 -28.31 10.32 14.25
C LEU A 247 -29.62 10.50 13.45
N ASN A 248 -30.33 9.40 13.20
CA ASN A 248 -31.64 9.45 12.56
C ASN A 248 -32.71 10.13 13.43
N SER A 249 -32.57 10.12 14.76
CA SER A 249 -33.50 10.81 15.66
C SER A 249 -33.22 12.31 15.84
N ILE A 250 -32.06 12.80 15.40
CA ILE A 250 -31.71 14.21 15.48
C ILE A 250 -32.39 14.97 14.33
N SER A 251 -33.22 15.96 14.63
CA SER A 251 -33.92 16.79 13.64
C SER A 251 -32.98 17.78 12.93
N GLU A 252 -32.08 18.42 13.68
CA GLU A 252 -31.17 19.46 13.19
C GLU A 252 -29.71 19.13 13.51
N LEU A 253 -28.86 19.17 12.48
CA LEU A 253 -27.41 19.01 12.63
C LEU A 253 -26.75 20.36 12.35
N SER A 254 -25.83 20.77 13.21
CA SER A 254 -24.92 21.87 12.86
C SER A 254 -23.98 21.47 11.73
N LEU A 255 -23.42 22.45 11.02
CA LEU A 255 -22.47 22.20 9.93
C LEU A 255 -21.28 21.36 10.39
N HIS A 256 -20.68 21.69 11.54
CA HIS A 256 -19.57 20.94 12.11
C HIS A 256 -19.94 19.49 12.42
N GLN A 257 -21.11 19.26 13.04
CA GLN A 257 -21.59 17.90 13.31
C GLN A 257 -21.79 17.12 12.02
N ALA A 258 -22.38 17.72 11.00
CA ALA A 258 -22.57 17.06 9.70
C ALA A 258 -21.24 16.69 9.05
N GLN A 259 -20.22 17.56 9.12
CA GLN A 259 -18.85 17.26 8.64
C GLN A 259 -18.24 16.07 9.36
N GLU A 260 -18.27 16.09 10.70
CA GLU A 260 -17.69 15.03 11.52
C GLU A 260 -18.40 13.68 11.33
N ILE A 261 -19.74 13.71 11.27
CA ILE A 261 -20.56 12.52 11.01
C ILE A 261 -20.27 11.95 9.62
N HIS A 262 -20.27 12.81 8.59
CA HIS A 262 -20.03 12.38 7.22
C HIS A 262 -18.65 11.75 7.08
N SER A 263 -17.62 12.40 7.63
CA SER A 263 -16.24 11.89 7.62
C SER A 263 -16.14 10.53 8.33
N ASP A 264 -16.64 10.40 9.56
CA ASP A 264 -16.55 9.15 10.33
C ASP A 264 -17.32 7.98 9.68
N LEU A 265 -18.51 8.23 9.13
CA LEU A 265 -19.28 7.23 8.41
C LEU A 265 -18.59 6.83 7.10
N SER A 266 -18.10 7.80 6.33
CA SER A 266 -17.40 7.55 5.08
C SER A 266 -16.12 6.74 5.31
N ASP A 267 -15.30 7.13 6.28
CA ASP A 267 -14.07 6.42 6.64
C ASP A 267 -14.37 4.97 7.06
N THR A 268 -15.43 4.75 7.83
CA THR A 268 -15.82 3.39 8.23
C THR A 268 -16.30 2.56 7.04
N LEU A 269 -17.17 3.11 6.19
CA LEU A 269 -17.65 2.41 5.00
C LEU A 269 -16.50 2.07 4.04
N ARG A 270 -15.58 3.01 3.81
CA ARG A 270 -14.38 2.80 2.97
C ARG A 270 -13.51 1.67 3.49
N LYS A 271 -13.37 1.50 4.81
CA LYS A 271 -12.63 0.35 5.40
C LYS A 271 -13.27 -0.99 5.07
N TYR A 272 -14.60 -1.07 5.17
CA TYR A 272 -15.34 -2.28 4.77
C TYR A 272 -15.27 -2.51 3.26
N GLU A 273 -15.39 -1.46 2.45
CA GLU A 273 -15.26 -1.53 1.01
C GLU A 273 -13.86 -2.03 0.59
N LEU A 274 -12.79 -1.46 1.14
CA LEU A 274 -11.41 -1.91 0.91
C LEU A 274 -11.26 -3.39 1.24
N ARG A 275 -11.84 -3.86 2.35
CA ARG A 275 -11.80 -5.27 2.71
C ARG A 275 -12.47 -6.16 1.67
N LEU A 276 -13.57 -5.72 1.07
CA LEU A 276 -14.25 -6.45 0.00
C LEU A 276 -13.48 -6.45 -1.33
N LEU A 277 -12.70 -5.41 -1.57
CA LEU A 277 -11.79 -5.36 -2.73
C LEU A 277 -10.63 -6.35 -2.56
N LEU A 278 -10.16 -6.56 -1.33
CA LEU A 278 -9.05 -7.47 -1.01
C LEU A 278 -9.49 -8.92 -0.75
N ASP A 279 -10.74 -9.15 -0.31
CA ASP A 279 -11.35 -10.49 -0.18
C ASP A 279 -12.80 -10.45 -0.72
N ARG A 280 -12.94 -10.73 -2.01
CA ARG A 280 -14.23 -10.83 -2.69
C ARG A 280 -15.06 -12.02 -2.21
N ASN A 281 -14.48 -12.95 -1.45
CA ASN A 281 -15.18 -14.12 -0.96
C ASN A 281 -15.65 -13.93 0.50
N ASP A 282 -15.34 -12.80 1.15
CA ASP A 282 -15.82 -12.46 2.49
C ASP A 282 -17.29 -12.04 2.49
N THR A 283 -18.17 -13.04 2.50
CA THR A 283 -19.64 -12.85 2.53
C THR A 283 -20.12 -12.09 3.75
N GLN A 284 -19.49 -12.31 4.92
CA GLN A 284 -19.92 -11.67 6.16
C GLN A 284 -19.59 -10.17 6.19
N THR A 285 -18.40 -9.80 5.71
CA THR A 285 -18.03 -8.38 5.53
C THR A 285 -18.98 -7.74 4.51
N ARG A 286 -19.36 -8.45 3.44
CA ARG A 286 -20.27 -7.93 2.41
C ARG A 286 -21.65 -7.62 2.98
N GLU A 287 -22.24 -8.57 3.69
CA GLU A 287 -23.54 -8.36 4.35
C GLU A 287 -23.49 -7.20 5.34
N THR A 288 -22.39 -7.08 6.09
CA THR A 288 -22.21 -6.00 7.05
C THR A 288 -22.07 -4.66 6.37
N TYR A 289 -21.26 -4.57 5.30
CA TYR A 289 -21.12 -3.38 4.46
C TYR A 289 -22.46 -2.94 3.88
N THR A 290 -23.18 -3.84 3.20
CA THR A 290 -24.48 -3.53 2.59
C THR A 290 -25.47 -2.99 3.61
N LEU A 291 -25.58 -3.65 4.78
CA LEU A 291 -26.46 -3.18 5.85
C LEU A 291 -26.09 -1.77 6.32
N MET A 292 -24.80 -1.51 6.56
CA MET A 292 -24.35 -0.20 7.04
C MET A 292 -24.50 0.88 5.97
N ALA A 293 -24.18 0.59 4.71
CA ALA A 293 -24.34 1.49 3.59
C ALA A 293 -25.80 1.92 3.45
N THR A 294 -26.73 0.94 3.38
CA THR A 294 -28.17 1.20 3.31
C THR A 294 -28.68 2.04 4.49
N GLN A 295 -28.28 1.72 5.73
CA GLN A 295 -28.72 2.49 6.89
C GLN A 295 -28.11 3.89 6.98
N SER A 296 -26.91 4.07 6.44
CA SER A 296 -26.22 5.36 6.43
C SER A 296 -26.72 6.30 5.34
N GLU A 297 -27.35 5.80 4.28
CA GLU A 297 -27.72 6.56 3.08
C GLU A 297 -28.52 7.83 3.41
N GLN A 298 -29.54 7.72 4.27
CA GLN A 298 -30.36 8.87 4.68
C GLN A 298 -29.54 9.90 5.47
N VAL A 299 -28.68 9.46 6.38
CA VAL A 299 -27.83 10.35 7.20
C VAL A 299 -26.79 11.05 6.32
N MET A 300 -26.13 10.29 5.44
CA MET A 300 -25.13 10.81 4.51
C MET A 300 -25.77 11.81 3.55
N SER A 301 -26.94 11.52 2.99
CA SER A 301 -27.69 12.44 2.12
C SER A 301 -28.01 13.76 2.83
N ARG A 302 -28.52 13.71 4.07
CA ARG A 302 -28.78 14.90 4.90
C ARG A 302 -27.52 15.71 5.17
N CYS A 303 -26.42 15.05 5.55
CA CYS A 303 -25.14 15.71 5.78
C CYS A 303 -24.65 16.39 4.51
N SER A 304 -24.64 15.67 3.38
CA SER A 304 -24.21 16.20 2.08
C SER A 304 -25.05 17.39 1.64
N SER A 305 -26.38 17.36 1.78
CA SER A 305 -27.23 18.52 1.47
C SER A 305 -26.86 19.75 2.30
N LEU A 306 -26.60 19.58 3.60
CA LEU A 306 -26.19 20.66 4.48
C LEU A 306 -24.81 21.22 4.06
N LEU A 307 -23.84 20.34 3.79
CA LEU A 307 -22.50 20.70 3.35
C LEU A 307 -22.53 21.47 2.03
N THR A 308 -23.28 20.98 1.03
CA THR A 308 -23.42 21.64 -0.28
C THR A 308 -24.09 23.01 -0.15
N SER A 309 -25.12 23.14 0.70
CA SER A 309 -25.79 24.43 0.91
C SER A 309 -24.89 25.51 1.51
N HIS A 310 -23.93 25.13 2.35
CA HIS A 310 -23.04 26.07 3.05
C HIS A 310 -21.75 26.37 2.30
N ALA A 311 -21.22 25.41 1.55
CA ALA A 311 -19.89 25.55 0.97
C ALA A 311 -19.79 26.60 -0.15
N GLN A 312 -20.91 27.22 -0.59
CA GLN A 312 -20.99 27.97 -1.85
C GLN A 312 -20.35 27.22 -3.02
N LEU A 313 -20.18 25.90 -2.89
CA LEU A 313 -19.68 25.06 -3.94
C LEU A 313 -20.72 25.15 -5.06
N PRO A 314 -20.30 25.34 -6.32
CA PRO A 314 -21.21 25.33 -7.45
C PRO A 314 -22.13 24.13 -7.28
N SER A 315 -23.44 24.38 -7.24
CA SER A 315 -24.46 23.36 -7.02
C SER A 315 -24.09 22.12 -7.81
N LYS A 316 -23.96 20.97 -7.13
CA LYS A 316 -23.72 19.62 -7.66
C LYS A 316 -23.84 19.64 -9.17
N HIS A 317 -22.68 19.77 -9.83
CA HIS A 317 -22.50 20.06 -11.24
C HIS A 317 -23.82 20.02 -12.02
N GLN A 318 -24.32 21.17 -12.51
CA GLN A 318 -24.92 21.12 -13.85
C GLN A 318 -23.94 20.26 -14.63
N GLU A 319 -24.34 19.05 -15.01
CA GLU A 319 -23.68 18.30 -16.06
C GLU A 319 -23.58 19.30 -17.19
N GLN A 320 -22.49 20.07 -17.23
CA GLN A 320 -22.22 20.98 -18.31
C GLN A 320 -22.13 20.00 -19.45
N SER A 321 -23.15 20.03 -20.30
CA SER A 321 -23.29 19.14 -21.43
C SER A 321 -21.91 19.09 -22.05
N ILE A 322 -21.25 17.94 -21.94
CA ILE A 322 -19.92 17.80 -22.47
C ILE A 322 -20.07 18.22 -23.93
N ASP A 323 -19.29 19.21 -24.35
CA ASP A 323 -19.38 19.69 -25.72
C ASP A 323 -19.04 18.50 -26.62
N MET A 324 -20.08 17.88 -27.18
CA MET A 324 -19.94 16.66 -27.94
C MET A 324 -19.14 16.91 -29.21
N ASP A 325 -19.18 18.12 -29.76
CA ASP A 325 -18.35 18.50 -30.90
C ASP A 325 -16.88 18.56 -30.50
N LEU A 326 -16.58 18.98 -29.28
CA LEU A 326 -15.24 18.96 -28.70
C LEU A 326 -14.71 17.54 -28.48
N LEU A 327 -15.54 16.68 -27.89
CA LEU A 327 -15.23 15.25 -27.71
C LEU A 327 -15.01 14.56 -29.06
N LEU A 328 -15.86 14.82 -30.04
CA LEU A 328 -15.74 14.28 -31.40
C LEU A 328 -14.50 14.84 -32.11
N GLY A 329 -14.14 16.10 -31.88
CA GLY A 329 -12.91 16.71 -32.38
C GLY A 329 -11.66 15.99 -31.85
N LEU A 330 -11.60 15.74 -30.54
CA LEU A 330 -10.50 15.01 -29.90
C LEU A 330 -10.48 13.53 -30.30
N SER A 331 -11.64 12.89 -30.45
CA SER A 331 -11.76 11.52 -30.93
C SER A 331 -11.22 11.38 -32.36
N ARG A 332 -11.50 12.35 -33.25
CA ARG A 332 -10.93 12.39 -34.61
C ARG A 332 -9.41 12.57 -34.57
N LEU A 333 -8.91 13.48 -33.74
CA LEU A 333 -7.46 13.69 -33.57
C LEU A 333 -6.76 12.43 -33.03
N ALA A 334 -7.37 11.74 -32.08
CA ALA A 334 -6.86 10.48 -31.56
C ALA A 334 -6.88 9.36 -32.62
N LYS A 335 -7.87 9.36 -33.53
CA LYS A 335 -7.93 8.40 -34.65
C LYS A 335 -6.83 8.63 -35.68
N ASP A 336 -6.49 9.90 -35.94
CA ASP A 336 -5.38 10.27 -36.83
C ASP A 336 -4.02 9.98 -36.18
N TYR A 337 -3.98 9.86 -34.85
CA TYR A 337 -2.84 9.40 -34.05
C TYR A 337 -2.69 7.86 -34.09
N SER A 338 -2.81 7.25 -35.28
CA SER A 338 -2.64 5.80 -35.43
C SER A 338 -1.18 5.42 -35.15
N VAL A 339 -0.89 5.01 -33.92
CA VAL A 339 0.41 4.44 -33.55
C VAL A 339 0.51 3.07 -34.19
N ASP A 340 1.59 2.85 -34.94
CA ASP A 340 1.92 1.52 -35.47
C ASP A 340 2.16 0.58 -34.29
N TYR A 341 1.24 -0.37 -34.12
CA TYR A 341 1.30 -1.36 -33.07
C TYR A 341 2.47 -2.29 -33.35
N VAL A 342 3.40 -2.38 -32.42
CA VAL A 342 4.35 -3.48 -32.38
C VAL A 342 3.91 -4.32 -31.20
N ASP A 343 3.40 -5.52 -31.48
CA ASP A 343 3.17 -6.55 -30.46
C ASP A 343 4.52 -6.90 -29.85
N TYR A 344 4.88 -6.22 -28.78
CA TYR A 344 6.00 -6.59 -27.94
C TYR A 344 5.48 -7.57 -26.89
N GLU A 345 6.14 -8.72 -26.76
CA GLU A 345 5.93 -9.66 -25.65
C GLU A 345 6.53 -9.09 -24.34
N LEU A 346 6.06 -7.92 -23.90
CA LEU A 346 6.53 -7.24 -22.69
C LEU A 346 6.28 -8.05 -21.41
N GLU A 347 5.36 -9.01 -21.45
CA GLU A 347 5.11 -9.94 -20.35
C GLU A 347 6.36 -10.75 -19.95
N GLN A 348 7.34 -10.89 -20.86
CA GLN A 348 8.59 -11.60 -20.61
C GLN A 348 9.75 -10.68 -20.20
N VAL A 349 9.54 -9.36 -20.18
CA VAL A 349 10.59 -8.40 -19.80
C VAL A 349 10.51 -8.14 -18.30
N PHE A 350 11.46 -8.69 -17.57
CA PHE A 350 11.62 -8.48 -16.13
C PHE A 350 12.62 -7.36 -15.85
N LEU A 351 12.19 -6.43 -15.01
CA LEU A 351 12.99 -5.34 -14.50
C LEU A 351 13.74 -5.81 -13.23
N PRO A 352 14.97 -5.33 -13.00
CA PRO A 352 15.72 -5.64 -11.79
C PRO A 352 15.27 -4.80 -10.58
N PHE A 353 14.07 -4.21 -10.65
CA PHE A 353 13.55 -3.28 -9.64
C PHE A 353 12.51 -3.93 -8.76
N SER A 354 12.60 -3.67 -7.47
CA SER A 354 11.50 -3.80 -6.53
C SER A 354 10.42 -2.75 -6.80
N TYR A 355 9.21 -2.98 -6.29
CA TYR A 355 8.12 -2.01 -6.41
C TYR A 355 8.42 -0.68 -5.70
N PHE A 356 9.30 -0.68 -4.69
CA PHE A 356 9.76 0.55 -4.03
C PHE A 356 10.61 1.40 -4.97
N GLU A 357 11.55 0.78 -5.68
CA GLU A 357 12.37 1.50 -6.65
C GLU A 357 11.51 2.09 -7.77
N VAL A 358 10.46 1.39 -8.18
CA VAL A 358 9.46 1.95 -9.12
C VAL A 358 8.74 3.17 -8.51
N ILE A 359 8.34 3.12 -7.23
CA ILE A 359 7.73 4.27 -6.53
C ILE A 359 8.72 5.45 -6.44
N ASP A 360 10.00 5.20 -6.15
CA ASP A 360 11.02 6.24 -6.08
C ASP A 360 11.27 6.88 -7.44
N MET A 361 11.30 6.08 -8.52
CA MET A 361 11.35 6.59 -9.90
C MET A 361 10.13 7.46 -10.21
N MET A 362 8.94 7.04 -9.78
CA MET A 362 7.71 7.81 -9.96
C MET A 362 7.73 9.13 -9.19
N ASN A 363 8.21 9.12 -7.95
CA ASN A 363 8.38 10.32 -7.15
C ASN A 363 9.37 11.30 -7.82
N ASP A 364 10.49 10.82 -8.32
CA ASP A 364 11.46 11.64 -9.07
C ASP A 364 10.83 12.23 -10.35
N ALA A 365 10.16 11.40 -11.15
CA ALA A 365 9.53 11.83 -12.39
C ALA A 365 8.45 12.90 -12.17
N TRP A 366 7.56 12.70 -11.20
CA TRP A 366 6.54 13.69 -10.84
C TRP A 366 7.14 14.96 -10.25
N THR A 367 8.19 14.84 -9.42
CA THR A 367 8.90 16.02 -8.87
C THR A 367 9.48 16.88 -9.98
N LYS A 368 10.09 16.28 -11.02
CA LYS A 368 10.63 17.01 -12.18
C LYS A 368 9.56 17.82 -12.91
N ILE A 369 8.36 17.26 -13.10
CA ILE A 369 7.23 17.98 -13.72
C ILE A 369 6.76 19.13 -12.84
N LEU A 370 6.61 18.90 -11.54
CA LEU A 370 6.01 19.85 -10.61
C LEU A 370 6.94 21.01 -10.25
N VAL A 371 8.25 20.77 -10.21
CA VAL A 371 9.26 21.78 -9.84
C VAL A 371 9.85 22.49 -11.05
N GLY A 372 9.92 21.85 -12.22
CA GLY A 372 10.35 22.48 -13.48
C GLY A 372 11.85 22.42 -13.80
N GLY A 373 12.53 21.33 -13.44
CA GLY A 373 13.97 21.10 -13.74
C GLY A 373 14.85 21.02 -12.49
N ASP A 374 16.17 21.10 -12.67
CA ASP A 374 17.20 20.79 -11.65
C ASP A 374 17.34 21.83 -10.51
N GLN A 375 16.47 22.85 -10.47
CA GLN A 375 16.53 23.87 -9.41
C GLN A 375 15.93 23.30 -8.12
N PRO A 376 16.66 23.30 -6.99
CA PRO A 376 16.11 22.85 -5.73
C PRO A 376 14.91 23.71 -5.34
N PRO A 377 13.78 23.11 -4.95
CA PRO A 377 12.54 23.83 -4.70
C PRO A 377 12.74 24.80 -3.53
N SER A 378 12.66 26.11 -3.80
CA SER A 378 12.84 27.11 -2.76
C SER A 378 11.68 27.20 -1.76
N ASN A 379 10.57 26.46 -1.98
CA ASN A 379 9.45 26.23 -1.02
C ASN A 379 8.35 25.27 -1.56
N SER A 380 8.61 24.43 -2.56
CA SER A 380 7.54 23.82 -3.38
C SER A 380 7.65 22.32 -3.57
N PHE A 381 6.61 21.60 -3.13
CA PHE A 381 6.35 20.19 -3.43
C PHE A 381 7.35 19.19 -2.82
N ASP A 382 7.05 18.75 -1.60
CA ASP A 382 7.74 17.64 -0.97
C ASP A 382 6.88 16.36 -1.10
N LEU A 383 7.18 15.54 -2.11
CA LEU A 383 6.56 14.22 -2.24
C LEU A 383 7.03 13.25 -1.16
N SER A 384 8.00 13.59 -0.31
CA SER A 384 8.42 12.72 0.80
C SER A 384 7.28 12.47 1.80
N SER A 385 6.29 13.37 1.87
CA SER A 385 5.09 13.15 2.69
C SER A 385 4.21 12.02 2.14
N LEU A 386 4.22 11.74 0.84
CA LEU A 386 3.48 10.63 0.23
C LEU A 386 3.91 9.29 0.80
N ASN A 387 5.20 9.11 1.10
CA ASN A 387 5.71 7.85 1.65
C ASN A 387 5.09 7.50 3.02
N LYS A 388 4.50 8.48 3.71
CA LYS A 388 3.76 8.29 4.97
C LYS A 388 2.25 8.19 4.76
N ARG A 389 1.76 8.57 3.59
CA ARG A 389 0.34 8.75 3.27
C ARG A 389 -0.18 7.73 2.26
N VAL A 390 0.68 7.08 1.49
CA VAL A 390 0.32 6.05 0.52
C VAL A 390 0.81 4.70 1.01
N TYR A 391 -0.10 3.75 1.15
CA TYR A 391 0.18 2.36 1.42
C TYR A 391 0.05 1.56 0.12
N VAL A 392 1.13 0.93 -0.31
CA VAL A 392 1.17 0.11 -1.52
C VAL A 392 1.20 -1.37 -1.14
N ASP A 393 0.21 -2.11 -1.63
CA ASP A 393 0.08 -3.55 -1.50
C ASP A 393 0.45 -4.24 -2.82
N PRO A 394 1.65 -4.84 -2.90
CA PRO A 394 2.15 -5.48 -4.12
C PRO A 394 1.72 -6.95 -4.25
N ARG A 395 0.92 -7.48 -3.31
CA ARG A 395 0.63 -8.91 -3.22
C ARG A 395 -0.30 -9.35 -4.35
N ALA A 396 -0.03 -10.51 -4.94
CA ALA A 396 -0.93 -11.16 -5.87
C ALA A 396 -1.92 -12.04 -5.11
N LEU A 397 -3.06 -11.48 -4.70
CA LEU A 397 -4.06 -12.19 -3.88
C LEU A 397 -5.09 -12.89 -4.76
N SER A 398 -5.26 -14.21 -4.60
CA SER A 398 -6.28 -14.99 -5.33
C SER A 398 -7.71 -14.56 -5.03
N ASP A 399 -7.91 -13.97 -3.85
CA ASP A 399 -9.23 -13.62 -3.33
C ASP A 399 -9.56 -12.14 -3.54
N SER A 400 -8.60 -11.34 -4.01
CA SER A 400 -8.85 -9.95 -4.39
C SER A 400 -9.76 -9.85 -5.62
N ILE A 401 -10.26 -8.65 -5.87
CA ILE A 401 -10.81 -8.34 -7.20
C ILE A 401 -9.72 -8.47 -8.27
N ASP A 402 -10.10 -8.89 -9.47
CA ASP A 402 -9.15 -9.25 -10.53
C ASP A 402 -8.37 -8.04 -11.12
N ARG A 403 -8.50 -6.84 -10.54
CA ARG A 403 -7.94 -5.60 -11.09
C ARG A 403 -7.23 -4.78 -10.01
N PRO A 404 -6.07 -4.20 -10.34
CA PRO A 404 -5.42 -3.16 -9.54
C PRO A 404 -6.35 -1.97 -9.29
N PHE A 405 -6.13 -1.27 -8.18
CA PHE A 405 -6.93 -0.11 -7.81
C PHE A 405 -6.19 0.81 -6.84
N CYS A 406 -6.55 2.08 -6.88
CA CYS A 406 -6.21 3.09 -5.89
C CYS A 406 -7.48 3.57 -5.17
N LYS A 407 -7.47 3.53 -3.84
CA LYS A 407 -8.61 3.90 -3.00
C LYS A 407 -8.23 4.99 -2.01
N TYR A 408 -8.98 6.09 -2.06
CA TYR A 408 -8.90 7.15 -1.06
C TYR A 408 -9.67 6.76 0.20
N MET A 409 -9.00 6.75 1.36
CA MET A 409 -9.55 6.27 2.63
C MET A 409 -10.02 7.40 3.56
N GLY A 410 -10.01 8.66 3.11
CA GLY A 410 -10.30 9.85 3.91
C GLY A 410 -9.05 10.59 4.39
N ARG A 411 -9.20 11.82 4.88
CA ARG A 411 -8.06 12.69 5.23
C ARG A 411 -7.15 12.12 6.30
N LYS A 412 -7.67 11.35 7.24
CA LYS A 412 -6.91 10.83 8.39
C LYS A 412 -6.34 9.44 8.14
N GLN A 413 -6.58 8.84 6.98
CA GLN A 413 -6.18 7.49 6.67
C GLN A 413 -5.22 7.50 5.47
N PRO A 414 -4.33 6.51 5.36
CA PRO A 414 -3.49 6.40 4.18
C PRO A 414 -4.32 6.05 2.94
N ILE A 415 -3.92 6.58 1.80
CA ILE A 415 -4.39 6.16 0.48
C ILE A 415 -3.90 4.75 0.23
N TYR A 416 -4.78 3.85 -0.21
CA TYR A 416 -4.45 2.46 -0.46
C TYR A 416 -4.26 2.22 -1.95
N VAL A 417 -3.12 1.65 -2.34
CA VAL A 417 -2.82 1.22 -3.71
C VAL A 417 -2.65 -0.29 -3.70
N TYR A 418 -3.54 -0.99 -4.38
CA TYR A 418 -3.39 -2.42 -4.65
C TYR A 418 -2.90 -2.61 -6.08
N SER A 419 -1.68 -3.14 -6.23
CA SER A 419 -1.11 -3.42 -7.55
C SER A 419 -0.16 -4.61 -7.46
N PRO A 420 -0.63 -5.84 -7.75
CA PRO A 420 0.21 -7.02 -7.80
C PRO A 420 1.46 -6.79 -8.64
N TYR A 421 2.62 -7.08 -8.05
CA TYR A 421 3.91 -6.76 -8.66
C TYR A 421 4.80 -8.00 -8.74
N ASN A 422 5.24 -8.34 -9.95
CA ASN A 422 6.15 -9.47 -10.21
C ASN A 422 7.45 -9.03 -10.92
N ALA A 423 7.75 -7.73 -10.87
CA ALA A 423 8.88 -7.11 -11.56
C ALA A 423 8.82 -7.18 -13.10
N SER A 424 7.72 -7.58 -13.72
CA SER A 424 7.53 -7.41 -15.17
C SER A 424 7.21 -5.95 -15.52
N VAL A 425 7.56 -5.54 -16.74
CA VAL A 425 7.21 -4.20 -17.27
C VAL A 425 5.70 -3.90 -17.13
N PRO A 426 4.76 -4.79 -17.51
CA PRO A 426 3.33 -4.53 -17.33
C PRO A 426 2.92 -4.27 -15.87
N THR A 427 3.47 -5.01 -14.90
CA THR A 427 3.15 -4.79 -13.49
C THR A 427 3.76 -3.50 -12.93
N ALA A 428 4.91 -3.06 -13.46
CA ALA A 428 5.53 -1.78 -13.09
C ALA A 428 4.71 -0.59 -13.61
N LEU A 429 4.23 -0.67 -14.86
CA LEU A 429 3.35 0.36 -15.43
C LEU A 429 2.01 0.42 -14.71
N THR A 430 1.42 -0.75 -14.38
CA THR A 430 0.18 -0.77 -13.62
C THR A 430 0.36 -0.17 -12.22
N LEU A 431 1.50 -0.43 -11.58
CA LEU A 431 1.84 0.24 -10.31
C LEU A 431 1.98 1.76 -10.49
N ALA A 432 2.64 2.22 -11.55
CA ALA A 432 2.76 3.65 -11.86
C ALA A 432 1.40 4.32 -12.10
N HIS A 433 0.48 3.63 -12.77
CA HIS A 433 -0.90 4.06 -12.97
C HIS A 433 -1.60 4.28 -11.62
N GLU A 434 -1.66 3.25 -10.78
CA GLU A 434 -2.37 3.32 -9.50
C GLU A 434 -1.70 4.27 -8.49
N TYR A 435 -0.38 4.35 -8.52
CA TYR A 435 0.36 5.29 -7.67
C TYR A 435 0.11 6.75 -8.08
N SER A 436 -0.09 7.01 -9.37
CA SER A 436 -0.41 8.36 -9.87
C SER A 436 -1.83 8.79 -9.47
N HIS A 437 -2.79 7.87 -9.34
CA HIS A 437 -4.06 8.15 -8.66
C HIS A 437 -3.84 8.54 -7.20
N ALA A 438 -2.88 7.90 -6.50
CA ALA A 438 -2.58 8.25 -5.10
C ALA A 438 -1.96 9.64 -4.97
N ILE A 439 -1.05 10.01 -5.87
CA ILE A 439 -0.51 11.38 -5.97
C ILE A 439 -1.66 12.37 -6.15
N HIS A 440 -2.57 12.09 -7.10
CA HIS A 440 -3.75 12.92 -7.33
C HIS A 440 -4.59 13.09 -6.06
N PHE A 441 -4.91 11.99 -5.37
CA PHE A 441 -5.70 12.01 -4.15
C PHE A 441 -5.02 12.82 -3.04
N GLU A 442 -3.74 12.62 -2.79
CA GLU A 442 -3.05 13.35 -1.72
C GLU A 442 -3.05 14.85 -2.00
N MET A 443 -2.71 15.25 -3.23
CA MET A 443 -2.62 16.65 -3.63
C MET A 443 -3.99 17.36 -3.59
N ASN A 444 -5.09 16.65 -3.87
CA ASN A 444 -6.44 17.22 -3.92
C ASN A 444 -7.26 17.03 -2.62
N SER A 445 -6.84 16.15 -1.70
CA SER A 445 -7.60 15.79 -0.49
C SER A 445 -7.84 16.95 0.49
N LEU A 446 -7.13 18.07 0.33
CA LEU A 446 -7.11 19.18 1.28
C LEU A 446 -8.38 20.06 1.28
N GLU A 447 -9.19 20.07 0.22
CA GLU A 447 -10.30 21.04 0.12
C GLU A 447 -11.71 20.43 -0.08
N SER A 448 -11.86 19.24 -0.68
CA SER A 448 -13.19 18.60 -0.84
C SER A 448 -13.16 17.08 -1.04
N GLU A 449 -13.37 16.30 0.02
CA GLU A 449 -13.31 14.81 0.00
C GLU A 449 -14.29 14.14 -0.99
N GLY A 450 -15.37 14.81 -1.38
CA GLY A 450 -16.43 14.22 -2.21
C GLY A 450 -16.25 14.38 -3.72
N LEU A 451 -15.41 15.30 -4.19
CA LEU A 451 -15.35 15.67 -5.63
C LEU A 451 -14.19 15.00 -6.38
N ILE A 452 -13.25 14.38 -5.67
CA ILE A 452 -12.01 13.89 -6.28
C ILE A 452 -12.28 12.62 -7.10
N GLU A 453 -13.18 11.75 -6.64
CA GLU A 453 -13.51 10.51 -7.35
C GLU A 453 -14.39 10.74 -8.60
N ASP A 454 -15.11 11.87 -8.68
CA ASP A 454 -16.12 12.16 -9.70
C ASP A 454 -15.55 12.71 -11.03
N ARG A 455 -14.23 12.69 -11.22
CA ARG A 455 -13.56 13.22 -12.43
C ARG A 455 -12.79 12.16 -13.19
N PRO A 456 -13.47 11.18 -13.81
CA PRO A 456 -12.81 10.01 -14.39
C PRO A 456 -11.76 10.38 -15.43
N ILE A 457 -12.02 11.34 -16.34
CA ILE A 457 -11.04 11.69 -17.39
C ILE A 457 -9.76 12.30 -16.81
N ILE A 458 -9.86 13.18 -15.80
CA ILE A 458 -8.69 13.80 -15.18
C ILE A 458 -7.89 12.76 -14.39
N LYS A 459 -8.58 11.87 -13.68
CA LYS A 459 -7.96 10.75 -12.95
C LYS A 459 -7.17 9.85 -13.89
N GLU A 460 -7.82 9.36 -14.94
CA GLU A 460 -7.17 8.50 -15.94
C GLU A 460 -6.04 9.25 -16.66
N PHE A 461 -6.18 10.55 -16.93
CA PHE A 461 -5.13 11.36 -17.54
C PHE A 461 -3.87 11.38 -16.67
N LEU A 462 -4.01 11.59 -15.37
CA LEU A 462 -2.89 11.59 -14.43
C LEU A 462 -2.26 10.20 -14.32
N ALA A 463 -3.09 9.16 -14.27
CA ALA A 463 -2.62 7.79 -14.21
C ALA A 463 -1.80 7.39 -15.44
N LEU A 464 -2.31 7.71 -16.64
CA LEU A 464 -1.64 7.46 -17.92
C LEU A 464 -0.40 8.33 -18.12
N THR A 465 -0.43 9.57 -17.61
CA THR A 465 0.78 10.41 -17.55
C THR A 465 1.87 9.72 -16.71
N GLY A 466 1.48 9.09 -15.60
CA GLY A 466 2.40 8.31 -14.77
C GLY A 466 3.01 7.11 -15.49
N GLU A 467 2.22 6.35 -16.23
CA GLU A 467 2.70 5.24 -17.06
C GLU A 467 3.72 5.71 -18.11
N LEU A 468 3.41 6.79 -18.83
CA LEU A 468 4.31 7.35 -19.85
C LEU A 468 5.60 7.90 -19.24
N LEU A 469 5.54 8.49 -18.04
CA LEU A 469 6.73 8.96 -17.33
C LEU A 469 7.65 7.82 -16.93
N LEU A 470 7.11 6.75 -16.34
CA LEU A 470 7.91 5.56 -16.02
C LEU A 470 8.50 4.97 -17.30
N THR A 471 7.71 4.90 -18.36
CA THR A 471 8.16 4.39 -19.65
C THR A 471 9.33 5.19 -20.20
N GLN A 472 9.23 6.53 -20.20
CA GLN A 472 10.33 7.41 -20.64
C GLN A 472 11.56 7.21 -19.77
N TYR A 473 11.40 7.11 -18.44
CA TYR A 473 12.49 6.81 -17.52
C TYR A 473 13.19 5.49 -17.86
N LEU A 474 12.42 4.44 -18.17
CA LEU A 474 12.95 3.13 -18.55
C LEU A 474 13.71 3.16 -19.88
N ILE A 475 13.25 3.96 -20.85
CA ILE A 475 13.90 4.16 -22.15
C ILE A 475 15.20 4.95 -21.99
N ASP A 476 15.18 6.08 -21.30
CA ASP A 476 16.33 6.97 -21.11
C ASP A 476 17.48 6.26 -20.38
N ASN A 477 17.14 5.37 -19.45
CA ASN A 477 18.11 4.54 -18.73
C ASN A 477 18.37 3.18 -19.38
N ASN A 478 17.87 2.96 -20.61
CA ASN A 478 18.20 1.82 -21.45
C ASN A 478 17.75 0.45 -20.88
N TYR A 479 16.72 0.44 -20.04
CA TYR A 479 16.13 -0.78 -19.46
C TYR A 479 15.20 -1.51 -20.43
N VAL A 480 14.59 -0.79 -21.38
CA VAL A 480 13.68 -1.34 -22.40
C VAL A 480 14.13 -0.88 -23.80
N LYS A 481 15.19 -1.50 -24.32
CA LYS A 481 15.85 -1.10 -25.57
C LYS A 481 14.96 -1.20 -26.81
N GLY A 482 15.01 -0.16 -27.64
CA GLY A 482 14.46 -0.21 -29.01
C GLY A 482 12.94 -0.17 -29.08
N VAL A 483 12.27 0.26 -28.01
CA VAL A 483 10.81 0.37 -27.95
C VAL A 483 10.42 1.84 -27.83
N ARG A 484 9.40 2.26 -28.59
CA ARG A 484 8.78 3.58 -28.43
C ARG A 484 7.87 3.57 -27.20
N GLY A 485 7.89 4.64 -26.42
CA GLY A 485 7.15 4.71 -25.15
C GLY A 485 5.64 4.50 -25.30
N ASP A 486 5.03 5.16 -26.28
CA ASP A 486 3.59 5.06 -26.52
C ASP A 486 3.17 3.61 -26.88
N SER A 487 4.03 2.89 -27.62
CA SER A 487 3.81 1.48 -27.95
C SER A 487 3.83 0.58 -26.71
N ILE A 488 4.60 0.91 -25.67
CA ILE A 488 4.65 0.16 -24.41
C ILE A 488 3.32 0.31 -23.68
N VAL A 489 2.88 1.56 -23.45
CA VAL A 489 1.63 1.84 -22.73
C VAL A 489 0.41 1.26 -23.46
N GLU A 490 0.36 1.39 -24.79
CA GLU A 490 -0.71 0.80 -25.58
C GLU A 490 -0.70 -0.73 -25.52
N SER A 491 0.47 -1.37 -25.62
CA SER A 491 0.58 -2.84 -25.55
C SER A 491 0.16 -3.41 -24.20
N CYS A 492 0.30 -2.64 -23.12
CA CYS A 492 -0.13 -3.02 -21.78
C CYS A 492 -1.61 -2.68 -21.50
N SER A 493 -2.26 -1.88 -22.35
CA SER A 493 -3.62 -1.41 -22.12
C SER A 493 -4.66 -2.32 -22.76
N LYS A 494 -5.15 -3.28 -21.98
CA LYS A 494 -6.35 -4.07 -22.31
C LYS A 494 -7.58 -3.21 -22.59
N TYR A 495 -7.66 -2.01 -22.00
CA TYR A 495 -8.77 -1.09 -22.22
C TYR A 495 -8.79 -0.50 -23.62
N LEU A 496 -7.64 -0.38 -24.29
CA LEU A 496 -7.56 0.12 -25.66
C LEU A 496 -8.09 -0.89 -26.69
N SER A 497 -7.85 -2.19 -26.47
CA SER A 497 -8.40 -3.23 -27.35
C SER A 497 -9.92 -3.27 -27.27
N ASP A 498 -10.48 -3.23 -26.05
CA ASP A 498 -11.93 -3.18 -25.82
C ASP A 498 -12.55 -1.90 -26.41
N TYR A 499 -11.81 -0.79 -26.39
CA TYR A 499 -12.22 0.48 -27.00
C TYR A 499 -12.33 0.42 -28.53
N LYS A 500 -11.38 -0.22 -29.22
CA LYS A 500 -11.43 -0.36 -30.69
C LYS A 500 -12.70 -1.07 -31.14
N GLU A 501 -13.10 -2.12 -30.42
CA GLU A 501 -14.34 -2.85 -30.70
C GLU A 501 -15.61 -2.02 -30.40
N GLN A 502 -15.59 -1.22 -29.34
CA GLN A 502 -16.73 -0.40 -28.93
C GLN A 502 -16.92 0.86 -29.80
N LEU A 503 -15.85 1.52 -30.24
CA LEU A 503 -15.94 2.66 -31.17
C LEU A 503 -16.62 2.29 -32.49
N ALA A 504 -16.44 1.06 -32.95
CA ALA A 504 -17.12 0.57 -34.15
C ALA A 504 -18.65 0.44 -33.96
N GLN A 505 -19.12 0.42 -32.71
CA GLN A 505 -20.53 0.24 -32.34
C GLN A 505 -21.21 1.55 -31.90
N TYR A 506 -20.45 2.57 -31.47
CA TYR A 506 -20.99 3.85 -31.02
C TYR A 506 -20.97 4.91 -32.13
N SER A 507 -21.97 4.86 -33.00
CA SER A 507 -22.29 5.99 -33.89
C SER A 507 -23.38 6.93 -33.34
N ASP A 508 -24.09 6.57 -32.25
CA ASP A 508 -25.37 7.25 -31.94
C ASP A 508 -25.86 7.22 -30.47
N SER A 509 -24.99 7.20 -29.45
CA SER A 509 -25.46 7.15 -28.04
C SER A 509 -24.92 8.27 -27.15
N SER A 510 -25.85 8.96 -26.48
CA SER A 510 -25.64 10.10 -25.56
C SER A 510 -25.06 9.73 -24.19
N LYS A 511 -24.53 8.52 -24.00
CA LYS A 511 -23.89 8.10 -22.75
C LYS A 511 -22.39 7.99 -22.96
N VAL A 512 -21.66 8.99 -22.45
CA VAL A 512 -20.21 8.95 -22.29
C VAL A 512 -19.91 7.82 -21.29
N SER A 513 -19.57 6.66 -21.83
CA SER A 513 -19.20 5.47 -21.08
C SER A 513 -17.74 5.57 -20.62
N TYR A 514 -17.38 4.85 -19.55
CA TYR A 514 -15.99 4.71 -19.09
C TYR A 514 -15.02 4.38 -20.24
N SER A 515 -15.49 3.63 -21.24
CA SER A 515 -14.73 3.28 -22.44
C SER A 515 -14.31 4.47 -23.31
N THR A 516 -14.97 5.62 -23.20
CA THR A 516 -14.59 6.85 -23.93
C THR A 516 -13.61 7.72 -23.16
N ASN A 517 -13.55 7.60 -21.83
CA ASN A 517 -12.69 8.44 -20.99
C ASN A 517 -11.21 8.06 -21.12
N TYR A 518 -10.92 6.76 -21.15
CA TYR A 518 -9.55 6.25 -21.14
C TYR A 518 -8.74 6.65 -22.39
N PRO A 519 -9.25 6.48 -23.62
CA PRO A 519 -8.48 6.81 -24.83
C PRO A 519 -8.28 8.30 -24.99
N LEU A 520 -9.29 9.09 -24.58
CA LEU A 520 -9.14 10.53 -24.51
C LEU A 520 -8.05 10.92 -23.50
N ALA A 521 -8.10 10.35 -22.29
CA ALA A 521 -7.08 10.58 -21.27
C ALA A 521 -5.67 10.21 -21.75
N LEU A 522 -5.52 9.09 -22.47
CA LEU A 522 -4.26 8.68 -23.07
C LEU A 522 -3.77 9.67 -24.12
N TYR A 523 -4.64 10.10 -25.03
CA TYR A 523 -4.31 11.12 -26.03
C TYR A 523 -3.82 12.41 -25.36
N LEU A 524 -4.54 12.88 -24.34
CA LEU A 524 -4.18 14.09 -23.62
C LEU A 524 -2.85 13.93 -22.86
N ALA A 525 -2.58 12.76 -22.26
CA ALA A 525 -1.31 12.45 -21.60
C ALA A 525 -0.13 12.47 -22.60
N ASN A 526 -0.33 11.92 -23.80
CA ASN A 526 0.67 11.99 -24.87
C ASN A 526 0.92 13.43 -25.33
N VAL A 527 -0.14 14.21 -25.56
CA VAL A 527 0.02 15.64 -25.91
C VAL A 527 0.77 16.37 -24.80
N PHE A 528 0.42 16.12 -23.54
CA PHE A 528 1.05 16.73 -22.37
C PHE A 528 2.57 16.48 -22.31
N LEU A 529 3.00 15.27 -22.63
CA LEU A 529 4.41 14.87 -22.59
C LEU A 529 5.16 15.07 -23.92
N SER A 530 4.47 15.46 -24.99
CA SER A 530 5.09 15.77 -26.28
C SER A 530 5.95 17.04 -26.22
N ASP A 531 6.91 17.15 -27.13
CA ASP A 531 7.79 18.33 -27.28
C ASP A 531 7.03 19.62 -27.63
N LYS A 532 5.74 19.51 -27.97
CA LYS A 532 4.85 20.66 -28.23
C LYS A 532 4.49 21.42 -26.95
N VAL A 533 4.64 20.80 -25.78
CA VAL A 533 4.34 21.40 -24.48
C VAL A 533 5.65 21.66 -23.75
N THR A 534 5.95 22.93 -23.54
CA THR A 534 7.17 23.33 -22.82
C THR A 534 7.14 22.86 -21.36
N ASN A 535 8.31 22.66 -20.75
CA ASN A 535 8.41 22.30 -19.33
C ASN A 535 7.69 23.32 -18.42
N GLU A 536 7.70 24.60 -18.78
CA GLU A 536 6.97 25.63 -18.03
C GLU A 536 5.45 25.48 -18.16
N GLN A 537 4.93 25.21 -19.37
CA GLN A 537 3.51 24.91 -19.55
C GLN A 537 3.10 23.65 -18.78
N ARG A 538 3.92 22.60 -18.80
CA ARG A 538 3.67 21.36 -18.01
C ARG A 538 3.61 21.66 -16.52
N ARG A 539 4.58 22.41 -16.01
CA ARG A 539 4.68 22.80 -14.60
C ARG A 539 3.49 23.63 -14.15
N VAL A 540 3.12 24.65 -14.91
CA VAL A 540 1.98 25.53 -14.61
C VAL A 540 0.69 24.73 -14.63
N PHE A 541 0.49 23.88 -15.65
CA PHE A 541 -0.70 23.04 -15.74
C PHE A 541 -0.80 22.02 -14.60
N ALA A 542 0.26 21.22 -14.37
CA ALA A 542 0.29 20.23 -13.31
C ALA A 542 0.09 20.88 -11.92
N SER A 543 0.75 22.02 -11.68
CA SER A 543 0.55 22.80 -10.46
C SER A 543 -0.89 23.30 -10.32
N SER A 544 -1.49 23.80 -11.39
CA SER A 544 -2.87 24.28 -11.37
C SER A 544 -3.88 23.15 -11.13
N LEU A 545 -3.61 21.96 -11.68
CA LEU A 545 -4.45 20.78 -11.58
C LEU A 545 -4.36 20.11 -10.22
N LEU A 546 -3.19 20.17 -9.58
CA LEU A 546 -2.90 19.41 -8.36
C LEU A 546 -2.76 20.28 -7.10
N LYS A 547 -2.33 21.55 -7.21
CA LYS A 547 -1.96 22.39 -6.05
C LYS A 547 -3.01 23.45 -5.71
N GLU A 548 -3.58 24.11 -6.71
CA GLU A 548 -4.34 25.34 -6.45
C GLU A 548 -5.76 25.10 -5.93
N GLY A 549 -6.17 23.84 -5.71
CA GLY A 549 -7.56 23.50 -5.38
C GLY A 549 -8.56 24.00 -6.43
N LYS A 550 -8.06 24.53 -7.56
CA LYS A 550 -8.87 25.00 -8.66
C LYS A 550 -9.53 23.77 -9.20
N ASN A 551 -10.83 23.69 -8.96
CA ASN A 551 -11.72 22.75 -9.58
C ASN A 551 -11.72 23.06 -11.07
N TYR A 552 -10.69 22.59 -11.79
CA TYR A 552 -10.70 22.52 -13.23
C TYR A 552 -11.96 21.75 -13.58
N ASP A 553 -12.94 22.47 -14.11
CA ASP A 553 -14.03 21.81 -14.77
C ASP A 553 -13.48 21.15 -16.04
N PHE A 554 -14.23 20.20 -16.55
CA PHE A 554 -13.84 19.45 -17.74
C PHE A 554 -13.51 20.38 -18.92
N ASN A 555 -14.23 21.49 -19.07
CA ASN A 555 -14.02 22.43 -20.17
C ASN A 555 -12.70 23.18 -20.04
N GLN A 556 -12.33 23.64 -18.84
CA GLN A 556 -11.04 24.26 -18.58
C GLN A 556 -9.89 23.30 -18.86
N PHE A 557 -10.03 22.04 -18.44
CA PHE A 557 -9.06 20.99 -18.69
C PHE A 557 -8.87 20.75 -20.19
N VAL A 558 -9.95 20.58 -20.95
CA VAL A 558 -9.86 20.36 -22.40
C VAL A 558 -9.36 21.60 -23.15
N ASN A 559 -9.83 22.80 -22.79
CA ASN A 559 -9.42 24.04 -23.44
C ASN A 559 -7.92 24.29 -23.36
N PHE A 560 -7.25 23.86 -22.29
CA PHE A 560 -5.79 23.89 -22.19
C PHE A 560 -5.13 23.15 -23.37
N PHE A 561 -5.54 21.91 -23.64
CA PHE A 561 -4.98 21.09 -24.71
C PHE A 561 -5.32 21.61 -26.11
N LEU A 562 -6.54 22.12 -26.32
CA LEU A 562 -6.91 22.74 -27.59
C LEU A 562 -6.07 23.99 -27.89
N ASN A 563 -5.75 24.78 -26.87
CA ASN A 563 -4.92 25.96 -27.05
C ASN A 563 -3.50 25.57 -27.45
N ILE A 564 -2.91 24.55 -26.81
CA ILE A 564 -1.62 23.97 -27.22
C ILE A 564 -1.66 23.52 -28.68
N GLU A 565 -2.72 22.81 -29.09
CA GLU A 565 -2.83 22.31 -30.46
C GLU A 565 -2.96 23.45 -31.48
N ARG A 566 -3.75 24.48 -31.17
CA ARG A 566 -3.89 25.69 -32.01
C ARG A 566 -2.58 26.44 -32.16
N GLU A 567 -1.84 26.60 -31.06
CA GLU A 567 -0.51 27.23 -31.06
C GLU A 567 0.48 26.43 -31.90
N SER A 568 0.47 25.10 -31.77
CA SER A 568 1.33 24.20 -32.56
C SER A 568 1.02 24.29 -34.07
N LYS A 569 -0.25 24.29 -34.47
CA LYS A 569 -0.68 24.46 -35.88
C LYS A 569 -0.26 25.83 -36.43
N ARG A 570 -0.40 26.89 -35.63
CA ARG A 570 0.01 28.25 -36.02
C ARG A 570 1.52 28.35 -36.21
N ALA A 571 2.31 27.70 -35.35
CA ALA A 571 3.77 27.64 -35.51
C ALA A 571 4.19 26.93 -36.80
N HIS A 572 3.58 25.77 -37.11
CA HIS A 572 3.84 25.06 -38.36
C HIS A 572 3.46 25.87 -39.60
N GLN A 573 2.34 26.60 -39.55
CA GLN A 573 1.94 27.48 -40.65
C GLN A 573 2.97 28.59 -40.88
N LEU A 574 3.43 29.26 -39.82
CA LEU A 574 4.45 30.30 -39.91
C LEU A 574 5.79 29.77 -40.43
N GLU A 575 6.21 28.58 -40.02
CA GLU A 575 7.41 27.93 -40.55
C GLU A 575 7.27 27.60 -42.04
N SER A 576 6.10 27.08 -42.46
CA SER A 576 5.84 26.80 -43.87
C SER A 576 5.80 28.07 -44.74
N GLU A 577 5.34 29.19 -44.18
CA GLU A 577 5.34 30.50 -44.85
C GLU A 577 6.73 31.15 -44.91
N CYS A 578 7.66 30.79 -44.01
CA CYS A 578 9.05 31.30 -44.03
C CYS A 578 9.98 30.51 -44.96
N VAL A 579 9.59 29.31 -45.40
CA VAL A 579 10.36 28.44 -46.30
C VAL A 579 10.04 28.69 -47.79
N VAL A 580 8.98 29.47 -48.06
CA VAL A 580 8.59 29.95 -49.40
C VAL A 580 9.15 31.34 -49.63
#